data_AF-A0A392UJQ0-F1
#
_entry.id   AF-A0A392UJQ0-F1
#
_cell.length_a   1.000
_cell.length_b   1.000
_cell.length_c   1.000
_cell.angle_alpha   90.00
_cell.angle_beta   90.00
_cell.angle_gamma   90.00
#
_symmetry.space_group_name_H-M   'P 1'
#
loop_
_entity.id
_entity.type
_entity.pdbx_description
1 polymer ?
#
loop_
_entity_poly.entity_id
_entity_poly.type
_entity_poly.pdbx_seq_one_letter_code
_entity_poly.pdbx_strand_id
1 'polypeptide(L)' 'GWDHPKVKDANEADTDELKPDEEWSAAEDSLSVGNSKALNAIFNGVDQNMFRLIKKCIVAKDAWEILKTTQEGTSKVK' A
#
# COMPACT_ATOMS: atom_id res chain seq x y z
N GLY A 1 -6.83 1.53 4.96
CA GLY A 1 -5.61 1.65 4.14
C GLY A 1 -6.02 2.32 2.86
N TRP A 2 -5.08 2.58 1.95
CA TRP A 2 -5.49 2.81 0.57
C TRP A 2 -5.60 1.44 -0.12
N ASP A 3 -6.65 1.29 -0.89
CA ASP A 3 -6.90 0.16 -1.78
C ASP A 3 -7.23 0.75 -3.15
N HIS A 4 -6.80 0.08 -4.23
CA HIS A 4 -7.05 0.59 -5.57
C HIS A 4 -8.56 0.68 -5.82
N PRO A 5 -9.09 1.85 -6.25
CA PRO A 5 -10.48 2.00 -6.60
C PRO A 5 -10.93 0.97 -7.64
N LYS A 6 -12.13 0.42 -7.47
CA LYS A 6 -12.73 -0.53 -8.40
C LYS A 6 -13.97 0.07 -9.08
N VAL A 7 -14.29 -0.41 -10.27
CA VAL A 7 -15.51 -0.01 -10.99
C VAL A 7 -16.71 -0.52 -10.20
N LYS A 8 -17.76 0.29 -10.08
CA LYS A 8 -19.02 -0.10 -9.43
C LYS A 8 -20.03 -0.59 -10.47
N ASP A 9 -20.76 -1.64 -10.14
CA ASP A 9 -21.88 -2.11 -10.94
C ASP A 9 -23.14 -1.25 -10.77
N ALA A 10 -24.22 -1.60 -11.48
CA ALA A 10 -25.50 -0.89 -11.40
C ALA A 10 -26.17 -0.91 -10.01
N ASN A 11 -25.72 -1.78 -9.11
CA ASN A 11 -26.18 -1.89 -7.72
C ASN A 11 -25.20 -1.22 -6.74
N GLU A 12 -24.25 -0.42 -7.24
CA GLU A 12 -23.17 0.23 -6.48
C GLU A 12 -22.20 -0.73 -5.78
N ALA A 13 -22.19 -2.02 -6.15
CA ALA A 13 -21.26 -2.99 -5.63
C ALA A 13 -19.93 -2.93 -6.38
N ASP A 14 -18.81 -3.11 -5.66
CA ASP A 14 -17.49 -3.16 -6.28
C ASP A 14 -17.35 -4.41 -7.17
N THR A 15 -16.90 -4.21 -8.40
CA THR A 15 -16.54 -5.29 -9.33
C THR A 15 -15.10 -5.74 -9.08
N ASP A 16 -14.59 -6.69 -9.87
CA ASP A 16 -13.15 -7.03 -9.87
C ASP A 16 -12.30 -6.14 -10.79
N GLU A 17 -12.94 -5.26 -11.56
CA GLU A 17 -12.26 -4.37 -12.49
C GLU A 17 -11.73 -3.13 -11.76
N LEU A 18 -10.47 -2.77 -12.04
CA LEU A 18 -9.85 -1.57 -11.49
C LEU A 18 -10.39 -0.34 -12.21
N LYS A 19 -10.80 0.67 -11.44
CA LYS A 19 -11.28 1.94 -11.98
C LYS A 19 -10.10 2.76 -12.50
N PRO A 20 -10.16 3.29 -13.73
CA PRO A 20 -9.08 4.12 -14.26
C PRO A 20 -8.94 5.43 -13.46
N ASP A 21 -7.71 5.94 -13.37
CA ASP A 21 -7.35 7.09 -12.53
C ASP A 21 -8.15 8.35 -12.89
N GLU A 22 -8.54 8.52 -14.15
CA GLU A 22 -9.35 9.66 -14.61
C GLU A 22 -10.78 9.68 -14.03
N GLU A 23 -11.27 8.53 -13.57
CA GLU A 23 -12.61 8.37 -12.98
C GLU A 23 -12.59 8.39 -11.45
N TRP A 24 -11.41 8.58 -10.84
CA TRP A 24 -11.30 8.64 -9.39
C TRP A 24 -11.97 9.91 -8.84
N SER A 25 -12.68 9.74 -7.73
CA SER A 25 -13.16 10.85 -6.93
C SER A 25 -11.98 11.56 -6.24
N ALA A 26 -12.19 12.83 -5.85
CA ALA A 26 -11.19 13.59 -5.11
C ALA A 26 -10.76 12.91 -3.78
N ALA A 27 -11.65 12.11 -3.18
CA ALA A 27 -11.35 11.34 -1.98
C ALA A 27 -10.42 10.14 -2.30
N GLU A 28 -10.71 9.39 -3.37
CA GLU A 28 -9.88 8.27 -3.83
C GLU A 28 -8.47 8.74 -4.23
N ASP A 29 -8.38 9.85 -4.96
CA ASP A 29 -7.12 10.48 -5.35
C ASP A 29 -6.30 10.93 -4.12
N SER A 30 -6.94 11.63 -3.18
CA SER A 30 -6.29 12.06 -1.94
C SER A 30 -5.75 10.89 -1.12
N LEU A 31 -6.48 9.77 -1.06
CA LEU A 31 -6.02 8.55 -0.40
C LEU A 31 -4.83 7.91 -1.15
N SER A 32 -4.84 7.90 -2.49
CA SER A 32 -3.74 7.39 -3.32
C SER A 32 -2.46 8.20 -3.12
N VAL A 33 -2.58 9.53 -3.11
CA VAL A 33 -1.48 10.46 -2.80
C VAL A 33 -0.95 10.22 -1.39
N GLY A 34 -1.83 10.07 -0.41
CA GLY A 34 -1.45 9.75 0.97
C GLY A 34 -0.68 8.44 1.08
N ASN A 35 -1.13 7.39 0.40
CA ASN A 35 -0.46 6.10 0.33
C ASN A 35 0.92 6.20 -0.33
N SER A 36 1.02 6.89 -1.46
CA SER A 36 2.29 7.09 -2.17
C SER A 36 3.31 7.83 -1.31
N LYS A 37 2.88 8.87 -0.58
CA LYS A 37 3.73 9.60 0.38
C LYS A 37 4.21 8.71 1.51
N ALA A 38 3.31 7.91 2.11
CA ALA A 38 3.66 6.99 3.17
C ALA A 38 4.65 5.90 2.69
N LEU A 39 4.39 5.32 1.52
CA LEU A 39 5.26 4.31 0.91
C LEU A 39 6.66 4.89 0.61
N ASN A 40 6.72 6.10 0.06
CA ASN A 40 7.99 6.78 -0.17
C ASN A 40 8.74 7.05 1.16
N ALA A 41 8.05 7.48 2.22
CA ALA A 41 8.68 7.67 3.53
C ALA A 41 9.23 6.36 4.09
N ILE A 42 8.49 5.26 3.94
CA ILE A 42 8.97 3.92 4.34
C ILE A 42 10.21 3.53 3.54
N PHE A 43 10.18 3.66 2.21
CA PHE A 43 11.30 3.27 1.34
C PHE A 43 12.58 4.05 1.62
N ASN A 44 12.47 5.35 1.92
CA ASN A 44 13.62 6.16 2.29
C ASN A 44 14.08 5.94 3.74
N GLY A 45 13.24 5.37 4.60
CA GLY A 45 13.52 5.17 6.03
C GLY A 45 14.16 3.83 6.40
N VAL A 46 14.30 2.90 5.46
CA VAL A 46 14.81 1.54 5.71
C VAL A 46 16.15 1.28 5.02
N ASP A 47 16.91 0.30 5.52
CA ASP A 47 18.15 -0.14 4.87
C ASP A 47 17.89 -0.94 3.58
N GLN A 48 18.95 -1.23 2.82
CA GLN A 48 18.85 -1.93 1.53
C GLN A 48 18.24 -3.33 1.61
N ASN A 49 18.49 -4.08 2.69
CA ASN A 49 17.93 -5.42 2.85
C ASN A 49 16.44 -5.35 3.14
N MET A 50 16.02 -4.45 4.03
CA MET A 50 14.61 -4.19 4.29
C MET A 50 13.88 -3.64 3.06
N PHE A 51 14.47 -2.68 2.35
CA PHE A 51 13.93 -2.15 1.10
C PHE A 51 13.68 -3.26 0.07
N ARG A 52 14.61 -4.21 -0.08
CA ARG A 52 14.46 -5.35 -1.00
C ARG A 52 13.22 -6.21 -0.71
N LEU A 53 12.79 -6.31 0.55
CA LEU A 53 11.60 -7.06 0.95
C LEU A 53 10.30 -6.35 0.52
N ILE A 54 10.29 -5.02 0.61
CA ILE A 54 9.07 -4.22 0.43
C ILE A 54 8.99 -3.48 -0.90
N LYS A 55 10.03 -3.52 -1.74
CA LYS A 55 10.10 -2.75 -3.01
C LYS A 55 8.99 -3.03 -4.03
N LYS A 56 8.26 -4.15 -3.88
CA LYS A 56 7.12 -4.52 -4.74
C LYS A 56 5.76 -4.14 -4.13
N CYS A 57 5.74 -3.64 -2.90
CA CYS A 57 4.52 -3.20 -2.25
C CYS A 57 4.01 -1.92 -2.91
N ILE A 58 2.73 -1.91 -3.26
CA ILE A 58 2.01 -0.73 -3.75
C ILE A 58 1.20 -0.06 -2.63
N VAL A 59 0.87 -0.80 -1.58
CA VAL A 59 0.17 -0.31 -0.39
C VAL A 59 1.16 -0.12 0.75
N ALA A 60 1.20 1.08 1.33
CA ALA A 60 2.10 1.41 2.44
C ALA A 60 1.82 0.57 3.69
N LYS A 61 0.56 0.18 3.92
CA LYS A 61 0.17 -0.73 5.00
C LYS A 61 0.84 -2.09 4.86
N ASP A 62 0.87 -2.66 3.66
CA ASP A 62 1.48 -3.98 3.42
C ASP A 62 2.99 -3.93 3.63
N ALA A 63 3.64 -2.87 3.13
CA ALA A 63 5.06 -2.63 3.37
C ALA A 63 5.36 -2.56 4.87
N TRP A 64 4.54 -1.84 5.64
CA TRP A 64 4.68 -1.71 7.08
C TRP A 64 4.51 -3.05 7.83
N GLU A 65 3.51 -3.86 7.46
CA GLU A 65 3.28 -5.16 8.10
C GLU A 65 4.40 -6.17 7.81
N ILE A 66 5.00 -6.14 6.60
CA ILE A 66 6.18 -6.95 6.26
C ILE A 66 7.38 -6.55 7.12
N LEU A 67 7.63 -5.25 7.28
CA LEU A 67 8.71 -4.75 8.12
C LEU A 67 8.54 -5.16 9.58
N LYS A 68 7.31 -5.01 10.11
CA LYS A 68 6.98 -5.40 11.49
C LYS A 68 7.24 -6.89 11.72
N THR A 69 6.72 -7.74 10.84
CA THR A 69 6.91 -9.19 10.91
C THR A 69 8.39 -9.58 10.84
N THR A 70 9.17 -8.90 9.99
CA THR A 70 10.61 -9.15 9.85
C THR A 70 11.38 -8.82 11.13
N GLN A 71 11.07 -7.68 11.76
CA GLN A 71 11.71 -7.25 13.00
C GLN A 71 11.34 -8.15 14.19
N GLU A 72 10.08 -8.56 14.28
CA GLU A 72 9.59 -9.50 15.29
C GLU A 72 10.22 -10.90 15.12
N GLY A 73 10.40 -11.35 13.88
CA GLY A 73 11.08 -12.61 13.56
C GLY A 73 12.58 -12.61 13.89
N THR A 74 13.27 -11.48 13.71
CA THR A 74 14.69 -11.34 14.11
C THR A 74 14.90 -11.28 15.62
N SER A 75 13.85 -10.99 16.40
CA SER A 75 13.95 -10.87 17.85
C SER A 75 13.96 -12.22 18.58
N LYS A 76 13.74 -13.34 17.88
CA LYS A 76 13.85 -14.71 18.43
C LYS A 76 15.23 -15.31 18.16
N VAL A 77 16.28 -14.73 18.74
CA VAL A 77 17.57 -15.43 18.92
C VAL A 77 18.05 -15.22 20.36
N LYS A 78 17.52 -16.02 21.27
CA LYS A 78 18.22 -16.72 22.36
C LYS A 78 17.24 -17.58 23.14
#